data_AF-A0A950R3X9-F1
#
_entry.id   AF-A0A950R3X9-F1
#
_cell.length_a   1.000
_cell.length_b   1.000
_cell.length_c   1.000
_cell.angle_alpha   90.00
_cell.angle_beta   90.00
_cell.angle_gamma   90.00
#
_symmetry.space_group_name_H-M   'P 1'
#
loop_
_entity.id
_entity.type
_entity.pdbx_description
1 polymer ?
#
loop_
_entity_poly.entity_id
_entity_poly.type
_entity_poly.pdbx_seq_one_letter_code
_entity_poly.pdbx_strand_id
1 'polypeptide(L)'
;TEAFAVYETAAKLPGIVVEGVSCHIGSQLLSIHPLLEAAEKLLALVDRLRERKLPIRYFDLGGGLGVPYRSTERGVAISTFVQRLRAKIENLDITLLLEPGRSIVAEAGVLLSRVLLLKRNGAKTFIVLDAAMNDLIRPALYQAHHEIVPVNQLRTSEHITADVVGPVCETGDFFARERELPALAPGDLVAIRTTGAYGFVLASNYNSRPRPCELLVQGAHVHLARKRETYKDLVRGERGMPAESGEVLHTGQERDRFADLCPGSS
;
A
#
# COMPACT_ATOMS: atom_id res chain seq x y z
N THR A 1 -20.81 -12.89 20.76
CA THR A 1 -21.67 -14.08 20.92
C THR A 1 -21.81 -14.84 19.63
N GLU A 2 -21.93 -14.16 18.48
CA GLU A 2 -22.03 -14.80 17.15
C GLU A 2 -20.81 -15.63 16.75
N ALA A 3 -19.58 -15.13 16.97
CA ALA A 3 -18.36 -15.85 16.62
C ALA A 3 -18.31 -17.27 17.22
N PHE A 4 -18.69 -17.44 18.49
CA PHE A 4 -18.68 -18.75 19.13
C PHE A 4 -19.58 -19.77 18.42
N ALA A 5 -20.78 -19.36 18.01
CA ALA A 5 -21.72 -20.23 17.30
C ALA A 5 -21.20 -20.65 15.91
N VAL A 6 -20.47 -19.77 15.23
CA VAL A 6 -19.79 -20.08 13.95
C VAL A 6 -18.73 -21.15 14.16
N TYR A 7 -17.93 -21.06 15.23
CA TYR A 7 -16.92 -22.07 15.55
C TYR A 7 -17.54 -23.43 15.89
N GLU A 8 -18.64 -23.46 16.65
CA GLU A 8 -19.36 -24.72 16.94
C GLU A 8 -19.96 -25.35 15.69
N THR A 9 -20.36 -24.54 14.72
CA THR A 9 -20.85 -25.03 13.42
C THR A 9 -19.69 -25.56 12.58
N ALA A 10 -18.61 -24.80 12.46
CA ALA A 10 -17.42 -25.18 11.70
C ALA A 10 -16.79 -26.48 12.20
N ALA A 11 -16.78 -26.71 13.52
CA ALA A 11 -16.28 -27.94 14.13
C ALA A 11 -17.05 -29.21 13.74
N LYS A 12 -18.27 -29.09 13.17
CA LYS A 12 -19.08 -30.22 12.70
C LYS A 12 -18.91 -30.49 11.21
N LEU A 13 -18.23 -29.62 10.47
CA LEU A 13 -18.10 -29.74 9.02
C LEU A 13 -16.96 -30.70 8.64
N PRO A 14 -17.22 -31.68 7.75
CA PRO A 14 -16.16 -32.58 7.29
C PRO A 14 -15.10 -31.81 6.51
N GLY A 15 -13.83 -32.11 6.75
CA GLY A 15 -12.70 -31.45 6.09
C GLY A 15 -12.27 -30.12 6.71
N ILE A 16 -12.93 -29.66 7.79
CA ILE A 16 -12.54 -28.44 8.53
C ILE A 16 -11.97 -28.83 9.89
N VAL A 17 -10.82 -28.24 10.24
CA VAL A 17 -10.27 -28.28 11.60
C VAL A 17 -10.14 -26.85 12.09
N VAL A 18 -10.80 -26.57 13.21
CA VAL A 18 -10.86 -25.22 13.78
C VAL A 18 -9.69 -25.04 14.75
N GLU A 19 -8.58 -24.53 14.23
CA GLU A 19 -7.30 -24.50 14.96
C GLU A 19 -6.85 -23.13 15.43
N GLY A 20 -7.54 -22.06 15.03
CA GLY A 20 -7.09 -20.72 15.31
C GLY A 20 -8.21 -19.71 15.40
N VAL A 21 -7.88 -18.59 16.02
CA VAL A 21 -8.69 -17.38 16.00
C VAL A 21 -7.87 -16.25 15.37
N SER A 22 -8.52 -15.40 14.58
CA SER A 22 -7.86 -14.27 13.92
C SER A 22 -8.70 -13.01 14.05
N CYS A 23 -8.04 -11.86 14.18
CA CYS A 23 -8.66 -10.57 13.97
C CYS A 23 -7.70 -9.59 13.28
N HIS A 24 -8.27 -8.67 12.51
CA HIS A 24 -7.58 -7.50 11.97
C HIS A 24 -8.45 -6.28 12.24
N ILE A 25 -8.03 -5.42 13.17
CA ILE A 25 -8.88 -4.33 13.68
C ILE A 25 -8.73 -3.01 12.90
N GLY A 26 -7.84 -2.97 11.91
CA GLY A 26 -7.62 -1.80 11.06
C GLY A 26 -6.16 -1.57 10.72
N SER A 27 -5.89 -0.45 10.07
CA SER A 27 -4.56 -0.04 9.60
C SER A 27 -4.20 1.35 10.09
N GLN A 28 -2.90 1.64 10.15
CA GLN A 28 -2.36 2.96 10.52
C GLN A 28 -2.67 3.37 11.97
N LEU A 29 -2.66 2.41 12.89
CA LEU A 29 -2.84 2.65 14.32
C LEU A 29 -1.54 3.21 14.94
N LEU A 30 -1.57 4.47 15.36
CA LEU A 30 -0.44 5.13 16.03
C LEU A 30 -0.42 4.89 17.57
N SER A 31 -1.25 3.97 18.05
CA SER A 31 -1.36 3.57 19.45
C SER A 31 -1.45 2.06 19.56
N ILE A 32 -0.77 1.48 20.55
CA ILE A 32 -0.82 0.04 20.83
C ILE A 32 -2.10 -0.37 21.58
N HIS A 33 -2.80 0.59 22.22
CA HIS A 33 -3.92 0.29 23.11
C HIS A 33 -5.05 -0.50 22.43
N PRO A 34 -5.54 -0.13 21.22
CA PRO A 34 -6.59 -0.89 20.55
C PRO A 34 -6.17 -2.33 20.20
N LEU A 35 -4.90 -2.53 19.81
CA LEU A 35 -4.38 -3.86 19.51
C LEU A 35 -4.29 -4.74 20.76
N LEU A 36 -3.89 -4.17 21.90
CA LEU A 36 -3.84 -4.89 23.17
C LEU A 36 -5.24 -5.24 23.69
N GLU A 37 -6.22 -4.35 23.51
CA GLU A 37 -7.63 -4.61 23.84
C GLU A 37 -8.21 -5.72 22.95
N ALA A 38 -7.91 -5.69 21.65
CA ALA A 38 -8.32 -6.74 20.72
C ALA A 38 -7.70 -8.10 21.10
N ALA A 39 -6.42 -8.11 21.51
CA ALA A 39 -5.75 -9.31 22.00
C ALA A 39 -6.48 -9.88 23.24
N GLU A 40 -6.85 -9.05 24.21
CA GLU A 40 -7.59 -9.50 25.40
C GLU A 40 -8.94 -10.15 25.04
N LYS A 41 -9.71 -9.51 24.16
CA LYS A 41 -11.00 -10.04 23.70
C LYS A 41 -10.84 -11.35 22.93
N LEU A 42 -9.80 -11.46 22.12
CA LEU A 42 -9.54 -12.64 21.30
C LEU A 42 -9.04 -13.81 22.16
N LEU A 43 -8.18 -13.56 23.16
CA LEU A 43 -7.76 -14.55 24.16
C LEU A 43 -8.95 -15.04 25.00
N ALA A 44 -9.87 -14.16 25.40
CA ALA A 44 -11.10 -14.58 26.09
C ALA A 44 -11.99 -15.50 25.21
N LEU A 45 -11.96 -15.33 23.88
CA LEU A 45 -12.61 -16.25 22.95
C LEU A 45 -11.86 -17.59 22.87
N VAL A 46 -10.53 -17.56 22.81
CA VAL A 46 -9.68 -18.77 22.82
C VAL A 46 -10.02 -19.65 24.02
N ASP A 47 -10.09 -19.07 25.22
CA ASP A 47 -10.37 -19.80 26.45
C ASP A 47 -11.73 -20.51 26.37
N ARG A 48 -12.78 -19.79 25.96
CA ARG A 48 -14.13 -20.35 25.79
C ARG A 48 -14.19 -21.48 24.76
N LEU A 49 -13.43 -21.36 23.66
CA LEU A 49 -13.38 -22.40 22.63
C LEU A 49 -12.63 -23.64 23.13
N ARG A 50 -11.56 -23.45 23.91
CA ARG A 50 -10.80 -24.54 24.56
C ARG A 50 -11.61 -25.25 25.64
N GLU A 51 -12.46 -24.54 26.40
CA GLU A 51 -13.44 -25.15 27.32
C GLU A 51 -14.39 -26.12 26.59
N ARG A 52 -14.66 -25.85 25.31
CA ARG A 52 -15.43 -26.73 24.42
C ARG A 52 -14.60 -27.85 23.78
N LYS A 53 -13.35 -28.02 24.19
CA LYS A 53 -12.37 -29.00 23.68
C LYS A 53 -12.01 -28.81 22.21
N LEU A 54 -12.17 -27.60 21.67
CA LEU A 54 -11.68 -27.28 20.33
C LEU A 54 -10.15 -27.11 20.34
N PRO A 55 -9.43 -27.60 19.32
CA PRO A 55 -7.97 -27.62 19.28
C PRO A 55 -7.39 -26.25 18.86
N ILE A 56 -7.71 -25.19 19.59
CA ILE A 56 -7.21 -23.84 19.27
C ILE A 56 -5.72 -23.77 19.62
N ARG A 57 -4.87 -23.73 18.60
CA ARG A 57 -3.40 -23.67 18.66
C ARG A 57 -2.84 -22.32 18.19
N TYR A 58 -3.61 -21.56 17.42
CA TYR A 58 -3.18 -20.30 16.81
C TYR A 58 -4.00 -19.10 17.30
N PHE A 59 -3.29 -18.03 17.61
CA PHE A 59 -3.86 -16.71 17.92
C PHE A 59 -3.22 -15.70 16.97
N ASP A 60 -4.01 -15.19 16.04
CA ASP A 60 -3.58 -14.21 15.05
C ASP A 60 -4.17 -12.84 15.37
N LEU A 61 -3.29 -11.86 15.63
CA LEU A 61 -3.68 -10.48 15.94
C LEU A 61 -3.60 -9.56 14.71
N GLY A 62 -3.32 -10.13 13.54
CA GLY A 62 -3.20 -9.40 12.29
C GLY A 62 -2.08 -8.37 12.31
N GLY A 63 -2.19 -7.38 11.42
CA GLY A 63 -1.30 -6.23 11.35
C GLY A 63 -1.86 -4.97 12.01
N GLY A 64 -1.59 -3.83 11.36
CA GLY A 64 -2.30 -2.58 11.65
C GLY A 64 -1.47 -1.50 12.34
N LEU A 65 -0.32 -1.85 12.92
CA LEU A 65 0.64 -0.88 13.45
C LEU A 65 0.99 0.19 12.39
N GLY A 66 0.80 1.45 12.77
CA GLY A 66 1.08 2.60 11.93
C GLY A 66 2.53 3.06 11.97
N VAL A 67 2.87 3.92 11.01
CA VAL A 67 4.16 4.61 10.91
C VAL A 67 3.91 6.12 10.84
N PRO A 68 4.85 6.98 11.25
CA PRO A 68 4.70 8.41 11.08
C PRO A 68 4.77 8.78 9.58
N TYR A 69 3.79 9.54 9.10
CA TYR A 69 3.76 10.16 7.78
C TYR A 69 4.11 11.65 7.81
N ARG A 70 4.09 12.24 9.01
CA ARG A 70 4.51 13.61 9.28
C ARG A 70 5.67 13.62 10.26
N SER A 71 6.55 14.60 10.14
CA SER A 71 7.63 14.83 11.11
C SER A 71 7.14 15.08 12.55
N THR A 72 5.90 15.56 12.72
CA THR A 72 5.28 15.80 14.02
C THR A 72 4.61 14.56 14.64
N GLU A 73 4.43 13.50 13.87
CA GLU A 73 3.85 12.25 14.34
C GLU A 73 4.92 11.40 15.04
N ARG A 74 4.51 10.69 16.08
CA ARG A 74 5.35 9.71 16.76
C ARG A 74 4.98 8.32 16.30
N GLY A 75 5.97 7.56 15.84
CA GLY A 75 5.80 6.15 15.51
C GLY A 75 5.52 5.30 16.75
N VAL A 76 5.00 4.10 16.52
CA VAL A 76 4.76 3.13 17.59
C VAL A 76 6.06 2.38 17.91
N ALA A 77 6.45 2.35 19.18
CA ALA A 77 7.57 1.53 19.63
C ALA A 77 7.22 0.03 19.51
N ILE A 78 7.71 -0.62 18.45
CA ILE A 78 7.47 -2.04 18.17
C ILE A 78 7.92 -2.92 19.34
N SER A 79 9.07 -2.61 19.96
CA SER A 79 9.57 -3.34 21.12
C SER A 79 8.58 -3.29 22.29
N THR A 80 8.01 -2.13 22.59
CA THR A 80 7.00 -1.96 23.63
C THR A 80 5.74 -2.76 23.32
N PHE A 81 5.27 -2.72 22.06
CA PHE A 81 4.12 -3.53 21.63
C PHE A 81 4.37 -5.02 21.86
N VAL A 82 5.49 -5.54 21.35
CA VAL A 82 5.85 -6.96 21.45
C VAL A 82 6.03 -7.40 22.91
N GLN A 83 6.68 -6.59 23.74
CA GLN A 83 6.85 -6.89 25.18
C GLN A 83 5.50 -7.00 25.89
N ARG A 84 4.60 -6.05 25.66
CA ARG A 84 3.26 -6.03 26.28
C ARG A 84 2.37 -7.16 25.79
N LEU A 85 2.49 -7.53 24.51
CA LEU A 85 1.76 -8.67 23.96
C LEU A 85 2.31 -10.00 24.50
N ARG A 86 3.63 -10.16 24.55
CA ARG A 86 4.29 -11.36 25.10
C ARG A 86 3.86 -11.63 26.54
N ALA A 87 3.82 -10.60 27.40
CA ALA A 87 3.38 -10.73 28.78
C ALA A 87 1.94 -11.27 28.94
N LYS A 88 1.09 -11.14 27.90
CA LYS A 88 -0.28 -11.68 27.91
C LYS A 88 -0.36 -13.15 27.52
N ILE A 89 0.62 -13.67 26.80
CA ILE A 89 0.57 -15.00 26.18
C ILE A 89 1.67 -15.95 26.66
N GLU A 90 2.66 -15.47 27.42
CA GLU A 90 3.85 -16.26 27.78
C GLU A 90 3.56 -17.54 28.57
N ASN A 91 2.44 -17.59 29.28
CA ASN A 91 2.01 -18.76 30.05
C ASN A 91 0.94 -19.61 29.33
N LEU A 92 0.64 -19.29 28.06
CA LEU A 92 -0.34 -19.99 27.26
C LEU A 92 0.39 -20.86 26.24
N ASP A 93 -0.02 -22.13 26.13
CA ASP A 93 0.42 -23.00 25.04
C ASP A 93 -0.32 -22.62 23.74
N ILE A 94 0.07 -21.50 23.14
CA ILE A 94 -0.54 -20.96 21.93
C ILE A 94 0.52 -20.28 21.04
N THR A 95 0.38 -20.46 19.73
CA THR A 95 1.24 -19.80 18.75
C THR A 95 0.65 -18.45 18.37
N LEU A 96 1.39 -17.37 18.61
CA LEU A 96 1.05 -16.02 18.14
C LEU A 96 1.44 -15.85 16.67
N LEU A 97 0.50 -15.35 15.88
CA LEU A 97 0.71 -14.86 14.52
C LEU A 97 0.49 -13.34 14.47
N LEU A 98 1.31 -12.66 13.67
CA LEU A 98 1.22 -11.23 13.38
C LEU A 98 1.36 -11.04 11.87
N GLU A 99 0.64 -10.07 11.32
CA GLU A 99 0.61 -9.78 9.88
C GLU A 99 1.11 -8.35 9.57
N PRO A 100 2.35 -7.99 9.96
CA PRO A 100 2.85 -6.64 9.73
C PRO A 100 3.10 -6.39 8.24
N GLY A 101 2.46 -5.35 7.69
CA GLY A 101 2.76 -4.82 6.37
C GLY A 101 3.43 -3.46 6.47
N ARG A 102 2.61 -2.42 6.68
CA ARG A 102 3.04 -1.01 6.72
C ARG A 102 4.23 -0.77 7.64
N SER A 103 4.20 -1.31 8.85
CA SER A 103 5.25 -1.10 9.87
C SER A 103 6.63 -1.64 9.49
N ILE A 104 6.72 -2.54 8.50
CA ILE A 104 8.00 -3.06 8.02
C ILE A 104 8.51 -2.22 6.85
N VAL A 105 7.67 -2.00 5.84
CA VAL A 105 8.16 -1.52 4.52
C VAL A 105 7.86 -0.06 4.23
N ALA A 106 6.96 0.61 4.96
CA ALA A 106 6.52 1.95 4.59
C ALA A 106 7.65 2.98 4.57
N GLU A 107 8.40 3.09 5.69
CA GLU A 107 9.51 4.03 5.84
C GLU A 107 10.78 3.59 5.10
N ALA A 108 10.86 2.32 4.69
CA ALA A 108 11.97 1.78 3.91
C ALA A 108 11.96 2.22 2.44
N GLY A 109 10.83 2.74 1.94
CA GLY A 109 10.67 3.19 0.56
C GLY A 109 10.51 4.70 0.43
N VAL A 110 11.13 5.26 -0.61
CA VAL A 110 10.91 6.63 -1.09
C VAL A 110 10.62 6.60 -2.59
N LEU A 111 9.77 7.51 -3.07
CA LEU A 111 9.56 7.73 -4.50
C LEU A 111 10.41 8.94 -4.92
N LEU A 112 11.41 8.70 -5.76
CA LEU A 112 12.22 9.76 -6.35
C LEU A 112 11.53 10.32 -7.59
N SER A 113 11.54 11.64 -7.71
CA SER A 113 10.95 12.34 -8.86
C SER A 113 11.72 13.61 -9.19
N ARG A 114 11.68 14.01 -10.45
CA ARG A 114 12.27 15.23 -10.95
C ARG A 114 11.23 16.33 -11.09
N VAL A 115 11.58 17.55 -10.72
CA VAL A 115 10.80 18.75 -11.04
C VAL A 115 10.90 19.01 -12.55
N LEU A 116 9.78 18.93 -13.25
CA LEU A 116 9.70 19.22 -14.68
C LEU A 116 9.60 20.72 -14.92
N LEU A 117 8.68 21.38 -14.23
CA LEU A 117 8.45 22.82 -14.37
C LEU A 117 7.79 23.41 -13.13
N LEU A 118 7.90 24.73 -13.01
CA LEU A 118 7.12 25.52 -12.07
C LEU A 118 6.05 26.28 -12.87
N LYS A 119 4.81 26.24 -12.39
CA LYS A 119 3.71 27.00 -13.00
C LYS A 119 3.09 27.90 -11.96
N ARG A 120 2.94 29.19 -12.28
CA ARG A 120 2.20 30.14 -11.46
C ARG A 120 0.86 30.43 -12.12
N ASN A 121 -0.22 30.32 -11.36
CA ASN A 121 -1.56 30.70 -11.78
C ASN A 121 -2.19 31.60 -10.73
N GLY A 122 -2.16 32.92 -10.97
CA GLY A 122 -2.53 33.92 -9.98
C GLY A 122 -1.65 33.83 -8.72
N ALA A 123 -2.29 33.59 -7.57
CA ALA A 123 -1.63 33.42 -6.28
C ALA A 123 -1.10 31.99 -6.04
N LYS A 124 -1.53 30.99 -6.82
CA LYS A 124 -1.11 29.61 -6.63
C LYS A 124 0.16 29.29 -7.43
N THR A 125 1.10 28.62 -6.77
CA THR A 125 2.31 28.05 -7.36
C THR A 125 2.18 26.55 -7.42
N PHE A 126 2.53 25.96 -8.55
CA PHE A 126 2.53 24.53 -8.80
C PHE A 126 3.95 24.07 -9.11
N ILE A 127 4.40 23.03 -8.40
CA ILE A 127 5.63 22.30 -8.69
C ILE A 127 5.20 21.02 -9.40
N VAL A 128 5.46 20.93 -10.70
CA VAL A 128 5.08 19.78 -11.52
C VAL A 128 6.23 18.77 -11.52
N LEU A 129 5.95 17.57 -11.05
CA LEU A 129 6.87 16.44 -10.98
C LEU A 129 6.74 15.52 -12.19
N ASP A 130 7.74 14.66 -12.41
CA ASP A 130 7.69 13.61 -13.45
C ASP A 130 7.01 12.32 -12.98
N ALA A 131 6.79 12.17 -11.67
CA ALA A 131 5.90 11.16 -11.09
C ALA A 131 4.45 11.68 -11.04
N ALA A 132 3.49 10.77 -11.00
CA ALA A 132 2.05 11.10 -10.89
C ALA A 132 1.31 10.17 -9.92
N MET A 133 -0.01 10.38 -9.79
CA MET A 133 -0.92 9.51 -9.05
C MET A 133 -0.92 8.06 -9.54
N ASN A 134 -0.55 7.80 -10.80
CA ASN A 134 -0.39 6.43 -11.31
C ASN A 134 0.84 5.73 -10.71
N ASP A 135 1.81 6.47 -10.15
CA ASP A 135 3.00 5.94 -9.49
C ASP A 135 2.81 5.84 -7.97
N LEU A 136 2.10 6.81 -7.38
CA LEU A 136 1.71 6.83 -5.97
C LEU A 136 0.31 7.45 -5.82
N ILE A 137 -0.71 6.60 -5.74
CA ILE A 137 -2.11 7.07 -5.70
C ILE A 137 -2.56 7.57 -4.33
N ARG A 138 -1.81 7.30 -3.26
CA ARG A 138 -2.27 7.51 -1.88
C ARG A 138 -2.72 8.94 -1.57
N PRO A 139 -2.01 10.01 -2.00
CA PRO A 139 -2.46 11.38 -1.77
C PRO A 139 -3.77 11.68 -2.51
N ALA A 140 -3.89 11.25 -3.77
CA ALA A 140 -5.12 11.43 -4.55
C ALA A 140 -6.31 10.66 -3.95
N LEU A 141 -6.10 9.40 -3.59
CA LEU A 141 -7.15 8.48 -3.14
C LEU A 141 -7.57 8.69 -1.68
N TYR A 142 -6.61 8.92 -0.79
CA TYR A 142 -6.85 8.97 0.66
C TYR A 142 -6.61 10.35 1.27
N GLN A 143 -6.25 11.36 0.46
CA GLN A 143 -5.73 12.64 0.96
C GLN A 143 -4.53 12.43 1.90
N ALA A 144 -3.78 11.35 1.67
CA ALA A 144 -2.70 10.94 2.56
C ALA A 144 -1.52 11.90 2.49
N HIS A 145 -1.01 12.27 3.66
CA HIS A 145 0.21 13.06 3.74
C HIS A 145 1.44 12.21 3.43
N HIS A 146 2.36 12.77 2.66
CA HIS A 146 3.74 12.32 2.57
C HIS A 146 4.66 13.52 2.67
N GLU A 147 5.77 13.38 3.39
CA GLU A 147 6.84 14.37 3.37
C GLU A 147 7.49 14.39 1.99
N ILE A 148 7.75 15.58 1.47
CA ILE A 148 8.44 15.80 0.20
C ILE A 148 9.69 16.59 0.52
N VAL A 149 10.85 16.01 0.25
CA VAL A 149 12.15 16.61 0.59
C VAL A 149 13.05 16.71 -0.64
N PRO A 150 13.86 17.77 -0.77
CA PRO A 150 14.88 17.83 -1.81
C PRO A 150 15.93 16.72 -1.61
N VAL A 151 16.41 16.12 -2.70
CA VAL A 151 17.50 15.12 -2.66
C VAL A 151 18.86 15.81 -2.65
N ASN A 152 19.00 16.87 -3.44
CA ASN A 152 20.24 17.63 -3.56
C ASN A 152 20.28 18.77 -2.55
N GLN A 153 21.49 19.28 -2.30
CA GLN A 153 21.68 20.48 -1.49
C GLN A 153 20.93 21.66 -2.11
N LEU A 154 20.22 22.41 -1.25
CA LEU A 154 19.42 23.53 -1.68
C LEU A 154 20.29 24.69 -2.15
N ARG A 155 19.87 25.33 -3.26
CA ARG A 155 20.52 26.54 -3.78
C ARG A 155 20.20 27.78 -2.94
N THR A 156 19.11 27.73 -2.19
CA THR A 156 18.59 28.84 -1.38
C THR A 156 17.90 28.29 -0.12
N SER A 157 17.87 29.09 0.93
CA SER A 157 17.09 28.83 2.15
C SER A 157 15.65 29.36 2.05
N GLU A 158 15.28 29.95 0.92
CA GLU A 158 13.92 30.47 0.69
C GLU A 158 12.91 29.33 0.64
N HIS A 159 11.78 29.53 1.32
CA HIS A 159 10.62 28.64 1.26
C HIS A 159 9.49 29.28 0.47
N ILE A 160 8.76 28.44 -0.25
CA ILE A 160 7.55 28.81 -0.98
C ILE A 160 6.39 27.90 -0.56
N THR A 161 5.18 28.42 -0.61
CA THR A 161 3.96 27.62 -0.51
C THR A 161 3.52 27.20 -1.91
N ALA A 162 3.38 25.90 -2.16
CA ALA A 162 3.01 25.38 -3.47
C ALA A 162 2.19 24.09 -3.40
N ASP A 163 1.43 23.83 -4.46
CA ASP A 163 0.84 22.52 -4.75
C ASP A 163 1.89 21.69 -5.51
N VAL A 164 2.15 20.46 -5.06
CA VAL A 164 3.05 19.52 -5.73
C VAL A 164 2.19 18.53 -6.50
N VAL A 165 2.33 18.50 -7.82
CA VAL A 165 1.43 17.79 -8.74
C VAL A 165 2.20 16.95 -9.74
N GLY A 166 1.53 15.96 -10.35
CA GLY A 166 2.09 15.20 -11.46
C GLY A 166 1.63 15.73 -12.82
N PRO A 167 1.98 15.02 -13.92
CA PRO A 167 1.61 15.37 -15.28
C PRO A 167 0.35 14.68 -15.80
N VAL A 168 -0.37 13.90 -14.97
CA VAL A 168 -1.60 13.21 -15.40
C VAL A 168 -2.73 14.24 -15.58
N CYS A 169 -3.58 14.02 -16.58
CA CYS A 169 -4.67 14.92 -16.94
C CYS A 169 -5.88 14.81 -15.99
N GLU A 170 -5.64 14.90 -14.67
CA GLU A 170 -6.67 14.82 -13.65
C GLU A 170 -6.45 15.87 -12.57
N THR A 171 -7.52 16.53 -12.12
CA THR A 171 -7.41 17.55 -11.04
C THR A 171 -6.99 16.91 -9.71
N GLY A 172 -7.26 15.61 -9.57
CA GLY A 172 -6.82 14.77 -8.47
C GLY A 172 -5.34 14.36 -8.50
N ASP A 173 -4.58 14.66 -9.56
CA ASP A 173 -3.16 14.31 -9.65
C ASP A 173 -2.28 15.26 -8.82
N PHE A 174 -2.30 15.08 -7.50
CA PHE A 174 -1.45 15.82 -6.58
C PHE A 174 -0.77 14.88 -5.59
N PHE A 175 0.39 15.31 -5.09
CA PHE A 175 1.11 14.71 -3.97
C PHE A 175 0.97 15.52 -2.69
N ALA A 176 0.88 16.84 -2.83
CA ALA A 176 0.66 17.77 -1.72
C ALA A 176 -0.07 19.02 -2.21
N ARG A 177 -0.88 19.61 -1.33
CA ARG A 177 -1.51 20.91 -1.55
C ARG A 177 -1.05 21.88 -0.48
N GLU A 178 -0.84 23.12 -0.86
CA GLU A 178 -0.49 24.25 0.00
C GLU A 178 0.66 23.91 0.96
N ARG A 179 1.70 23.24 0.42
CA ARG A 179 2.85 22.79 1.20
C ARG A 179 3.92 23.88 1.20
N GLU A 180 4.41 24.22 2.37
CA GLU A 180 5.67 24.95 2.49
C GLU A 180 6.85 24.01 2.20
N LEU A 181 7.64 24.35 1.20
CA LEU A 181 8.83 23.64 0.77
C LEU A 181 9.94 24.63 0.45
N PRO A 182 11.21 24.21 0.49
CA PRO A 182 12.27 24.95 -0.16
C PRO A 182 11.93 25.32 -1.60
N ALA A 183 12.38 26.49 -2.05
CA ALA A 183 12.25 26.88 -3.44
C ALA A 183 13.02 25.88 -4.33
N LEU A 184 12.27 25.12 -5.13
CA LEU A 184 12.79 24.15 -6.08
C LEU A 184 12.84 24.76 -7.48
N ALA A 185 13.73 24.27 -8.33
CA ALA A 185 13.81 24.65 -9.74
C ALA A 185 13.63 23.43 -10.67
N PRO A 186 13.26 23.65 -11.95
CA PRO A 186 13.27 22.59 -12.95
C PRO A 186 14.61 21.84 -12.98
N GLY A 187 14.53 20.51 -13.03
CA GLY A 187 15.68 19.62 -12.99
C GLY A 187 16.06 19.12 -11.60
N ASP A 188 15.59 19.76 -10.52
CA ASP A 188 15.85 19.31 -9.15
C ASP A 188 15.17 17.96 -8.87
N LEU A 189 15.79 17.18 -7.99
CA LEU A 189 15.27 15.90 -7.53
C LEU A 189 14.64 16.04 -6.15
N VAL A 190 13.47 15.43 -5.99
CA VAL A 190 12.76 15.30 -4.71
C VAL A 190 12.54 13.85 -4.36
N ALA A 191 12.46 13.57 -3.06
CA ALA A 191 12.03 12.30 -2.50
C ALA A 191 10.69 12.49 -1.79
N ILE A 192 9.67 11.77 -2.25
CA ILE A 192 8.42 11.59 -1.53
C ILE A 192 8.62 10.43 -0.56
N ARG A 193 8.59 10.70 0.74
CA ARG A 193 8.97 9.74 1.79
C ARG A 193 7.83 8.80 2.16
N THR A 194 8.16 7.68 2.81
CA THR A 194 7.19 6.74 3.40
C THR A 194 6.27 6.10 2.35
N THR A 195 6.84 5.73 1.19
CA THR A 195 6.10 5.20 0.04
C THR A 195 6.29 3.70 -0.19
N GLY A 196 7.07 3.01 0.65
CA GLY A 196 7.35 1.58 0.46
C GLY A 196 6.16 0.65 0.72
N ALA A 197 5.13 1.12 1.43
CA ALA A 197 3.87 0.40 1.64
C ALA A 197 2.73 1.08 0.89
N TYR A 198 1.95 0.29 0.14
CA TYR A 198 0.82 0.79 -0.63
C TYR A 198 1.19 1.91 -1.63
N GLY A 199 2.45 1.90 -2.09
CA GLY A 199 2.94 2.73 -3.20
C GLY A 199 2.85 1.94 -4.50
N PHE A 200 3.95 1.31 -4.91
CA PHE A 200 4.05 0.60 -6.18
C PHE A 200 2.98 -0.49 -6.39
N VAL A 201 2.55 -1.17 -5.33
CA VAL A 201 1.49 -2.19 -5.42
C VAL A 201 0.13 -1.63 -5.88
N LEU A 202 -0.08 -0.30 -5.78
CA LEU A 202 -1.24 0.41 -6.31
C LEU A 202 -0.91 1.22 -7.57
N ALA A 203 0.30 1.09 -8.13
CA ALA A 203 0.68 1.79 -9.34
C ALA A 203 -0.06 1.22 -10.56
N SER A 204 -0.43 2.10 -11.48
CA SER A 204 -1.20 1.79 -12.68
C SER A 204 -0.54 2.39 -13.92
N ASN A 205 -1.10 2.04 -15.09
CA ASN A 205 -0.70 2.59 -16.37
C ASN A 205 -1.64 3.70 -16.85
N TYR A 206 -2.31 4.40 -15.93
CA TYR A 206 -3.20 5.51 -16.30
C TYR A 206 -2.45 6.57 -17.12
N ASN A 207 -3.13 7.11 -18.15
CA ASN A 207 -2.53 7.94 -19.20
C ASN A 207 -1.39 7.25 -20.00
N SER A 208 -1.45 5.92 -20.12
CA SER A 208 -0.46 5.10 -20.86
C SER A 208 0.98 5.35 -20.39
N ARG A 209 1.15 5.58 -19.09
CA ARG A 209 2.44 5.82 -18.46
C ARG A 209 3.05 4.47 -18.04
N PRO A 210 4.27 4.13 -18.48
CA PRO A 210 4.94 2.93 -18.00
C PRO A 210 5.28 3.05 -16.51
N ARG A 211 4.95 2.03 -15.71
CA ARG A 211 5.27 2.04 -14.28
C ARG A 211 6.79 2.16 -14.05
N PRO A 212 7.22 2.84 -12.97
CA PRO A 212 8.63 3.12 -12.73
C PRO A 212 9.41 1.84 -12.41
N CYS A 213 10.74 1.95 -12.38
CA CYS A 213 11.59 0.91 -11.83
C CYS A 213 11.54 0.93 -10.29
N GLU A 214 11.83 -0.22 -9.67
CA GLU A 214 12.09 -0.33 -8.22
C GLU A 214 13.56 -0.69 -8.02
N LEU A 215 14.23 0.05 -7.14
CA LEU A 215 15.64 -0.14 -6.80
C LEU A 215 15.76 -0.54 -5.33
N LEU A 216 16.60 -1.53 -5.04
CA LEU A 216 16.98 -1.92 -3.69
C LEU A 216 18.40 -1.44 -3.40
N VAL A 217 18.59 -0.71 -2.31
CA VAL A 217 19.90 -0.21 -1.87
C VAL A 217 20.36 -1.00 -0.67
N GLN A 218 21.56 -1.59 -0.75
CA GLN A 218 22.19 -2.33 0.34
C GLN A 218 23.64 -1.85 0.51
N GLY A 219 23.89 -1.05 1.54
CA GLY A 219 25.19 -0.40 1.73
C GLY A 219 25.53 0.50 0.54
N ALA A 220 26.65 0.23 -0.13
CA ALA A 220 27.08 0.95 -1.34
C ALA A 220 26.54 0.35 -2.66
N HIS A 221 25.76 -0.74 -2.60
CA HIS A 221 25.26 -1.43 -3.79
C HIS A 221 23.81 -1.07 -4.10
N VAL A 222 23.52 -0.94 -5.39
CA VAL A 222 22.17 -0.70 -5.91
C VAL A 222 21.78 -1.84 -6.84
N HIS A 223 20.65 -2.48 -6.54
CA HIS A 223 20.10 -3.58 -7.32
C HIS A 223 18.79 -3.15 -8.00
N LEU A 224 18.66 -3.41 -9.29
CA LEU A 224 17.41 -3.20 -10.02
C LEU A 224 16.44 -4.35 -9.71
N ALA A 225 15.59 -4.14 -8.70
CA ALA A 225 14.60 -5.13 -8.26
C ALA A 225 13.46 -5.29 -9.26
N ARG A 226 13.04 -4.19 -9.90
CA ARG A 226 12.04 -4.19 -10.96
C ARG A 226 12.42 -3.22 -12.07
N LYS A 227 12.40 -3.70 -13.32
CA LYS A 227 12.64 -2.86 -14.51
C LYS A 227 11.46 -1.90 -14.72
N ARG A 228 11.76 -0.69 -15.18
CA ARG A 228 10.75 0.23 -15.70
C ARG A 228 10.06 -0.41 -16.90
N GLU A 229 8.74 -0.27 -16.98
CA GLU A 229 7.99 -0.73 -18.15
C GLU A 229 8.33 0.09 -19.40
N THR A 230 8.11 -0.51 -20.55
CA THR A 230 8.23 0.12 -21.87
C THR A 230 6.85 0.32 -22.48
N TYR A 231 6.75 1.13 -23.54
CA TYR A 231 5.49 1.24 -24.28
C TYR A 231 5.01 -0.10 -24.87
N LYS A 232 5.93 -1.01 -25.20
CA LYS A 232 5.58 -2.37 -25.66
C LYS A 232 4.92 -3.21 -24.57
N ASP A 233 5.30 -2.99 -23.30
CA ASP A 233 4.67 -3.71 -22.18
C ASP A 233 3.21 -3.30 -22.01
N LEU A 234 2.88 -2.04 -22.27
CA LEU A 234 1.51 -1.51 -22.15
C LEU A 234 0.54 -2.22 -23.09
N VAL A 235 0.97 -2.46 -24.33
CA VAL A 235 0.12 -3.04 -25.39
C VAL A 235 0.37 -4.53 -25.58
N ARG A 236 1.14 -5.19 -24.69
CA ARG A 236 1.56 -6.59 -24.86
C ARG A 236 0.37 -7.56 -25.02
N GLY A 237 -0.74 -7.27 -24.34
CA GLY A 237 -1.98 -8.04 -24.40
C GLY A 237 -2.98 -7.55 -25.46
N GLU A 238 -2.70 -6.42 -26.12
CA GLU A 238 -3.58 -5.85 -27.13
C GLU A 238 -3.28 -6.46 -28.51
N ARG A 239 -4.33 -6.64 -29.31
CA ARG A 239 -4.21 -7.02 -30.71
C ARG A 239 -4.86 -5.92 -31.54
N GLY A 240 -4.15 -5.44 -32.56
CA GLY A 240 -4.75 -4.57 -33.57
C GLY A 240 -5.86 -5.32 -34.32
N MET A 241 -6.82 -4.58 -34.88
CA MET A 241 -7.81 -5.19 -35.77
C MET A 241 -7.07 -5.82 -36.98
N PRO A 242 -7.38 -7.08 -37.34
CA PRO A 242 -6.74 -7.70 -38.50
C PRO A 242 -7.12 -6.95 -39.77
N ALA A 243 -6.12 -6.59 -40.58
CA ALA A 243 -6.27 -5.87 -41.83
C ALA A 243 -6.73 -6.76 -43.00
N GLU A 244 -7.62 -7.71 -42.73
CA GLU A 244 -8.03 -8.88 -43.54
C GLU A 244 -7.36 -10.21 -43.07
N SER A 245 -8.20 -11.22 -42.79
CA SER A 245 -7.89 -12.64 -42.48
C SER A 245 -7.40 -13.07 -41.08
N GLY A 246 -7.59 -12.29 -40.01
CA GLY A 246 -7.47 -12.80 -38.64
C GLY A 246 -8.75 -13.47 -38.13
N GLU A 247 -8.70 -14.21 -37.01
CA GLU A 247 -9.88 -14.73 -36.30
C GLU A 247 -10.83 -13.58 -35.91
N VAL A 248 -11.79 -13.27 -36.78
CA VAL A 248 -12.86 -12.31 -36.52
C VAL A 248 -14.04 -13.10 -36.00
N LEU A 249 -14.38 -12.92 -34.71
CA LEU A 249 -15.61 -13.48 -34.18
C LEU A 249 -16.79 -12.71 -34.77
N HIS A 250 -17.64 -13.39 -35.53
CA HIS A 250 -18.83 -12.77 -36.10
C HIS A 250 -19.91 -12.67 -35.02
N THR A 251 -20.40 -11.45 -34.77
CA THR A 251 -21.47 -11.14 -33.81
C THR A 251 -22.79 -11.78 -34.24
N GLY A 252 -22.96 -13.08 -33.98
CA GLY A 252 -24.17 -13.81 -34.33
C GLY A 252 -24.02 -15.33 -34.38
N GLN A 253 -22.82 -15.88 -34.65
CA GLN A 253 -22.64 -17.33 -34.90
C GLN A 253 -21.75 -18.04 -33.88
N GLU A 254 -21.09 -17.32 -32.98
CA GLU A 254 -20.03 -17.88 -32.13
C GLU A 254 -20.14 -17.44 -30.65
N ARG A 255 -21.36 -17.43 -30.08
CA ARG A 255 -21.59 -17.02 -28.69
C ARG A 255 -20.72 -17.77 -27.68
N ASP A 256 -20.46 -19.06 -27.91
CA ASP A 256 -19.65 -19.88 -27.00
C ASP A 256 -18.14 -19.56 -27.09
N ARG A 257 -17.64 -19.11 -28.26
CA ARG A 257 -16.23 -18.72 -28.44
C ARG A 257 -15.88 -17.40 -27.77
N PHE A 258 -16.86 -16.53 -27.51
CA PHE A 258 -16.63 -15.31 -26.74
C PHE A 258 -16.26 -15.60 -25.28
N ALA A 259 -16.79 -16.70 -24.70
CA ALA A 259 -16.45 -17.12 -23.35
C ALA A 259 -15.00 -17.65 -23.26
N ASP A 260 -14.52 -18.30 -24.32
CA ASP A 260 -13.15 -18.83 -24.41
C ASP A 260 -12.08 -17.74 -24.57
N LEU A 261 -12.44 -16.53 -25.00
CA LEU A 261 -11.49 -15.40 -25.10
C LEU A 261 -11.14 -14.75 -23.76
N CYS A 262 -11.99 -14.91 -22.76
CA CYS A 262 -11.80 -14.40 -21.40
C CYS A 262 -12.10 -15.51 -20.38
N PRO A 263 -11.29 -16.58 -20.31
CA PRO A 263 -11.52 -17.66 -19.36
C PRO A 263 -11.21 -17.14 -17.94
N GLY A 264 -12.24 -16.74 -17.20
CA GLY A 264 -12.12 -16.46 -15.75
C GLY A 264 -12.65 -15.12 -15.23
N SER A 265 -13.80 -14.63 -15.71
CA SER A 265 -14.63 -13.73 -14.90
C SER A 265 -15.67 -14.54 -14.12
N SER A 266 -15.23 -15.25 -13.08
CA SER A 266 -16.06 -15.83 -12.03
C SER A 266 -15.84 -15.09 -10.72
#